data_AF-A0A2E2K587-F1
#
_entry.id   AF-A0A2E2K587-F1
#
_cell.length_a   1.000
_cell.length_b   1.000
_cell.length_c   1.000
_cell.angle_alpha   90.00
_cell.angle_beta   90.00
_cell.angle_gamma   90.00
#
_symmetry.space_group_name_H-M   'P 1'
#
loop_
_entity.id
_entity.type
_entity.pdbx_description
1 polymer ?
#
loop_
_entity_poly.entity_id
_entity_poly.type
_entity_poly.pdbx_seq_one_letter_code
_entity_poly.pdbx_strand_id
1 'polypeptide(L)'
;MKLGSALLVSALIICAFAVLSFYKQGEVVDRMVGSVERCERLGGAAESLFHATIKADSGSYIIAKLPGCEVGAEVTILVKRGALFFNTVFAAQPK
;
A
#
# COMPACT_ATOMS: atom_id res chain seq x y z
N MET A 1 25.83 -25.60 -22.45
CA MET A 1 24.51 -25.24 -23.04
C MET A 1 23.37 -25.08 -22.02
N LYS A 2 23.33 -25.83 -20.91
CA LYS A 2 22.24 -25.75 -19.91
C LYS A 2 22.29 -24.51 -18.99
N LEU A 3 23.49 -24.01 -18.66
CA LEU A 3 23.63 -22.84 -17.79
C LEU A 3 23.24 -21.52 -18.48
N GLY A 4 23.64 -21.33 -19.74
CA GLY A 4 23.30 -20.12 -20.51
C GLY A 4 21.80 -19.98 -20.80
N SER A 5 21.13 -21.09 -21.10
CA SER A 5 19.67 -21.11 -21.26
C SER A 5 18.94 -20.85 -19.94
N ALA A 6 19.38 -21.45 -18.84
CA ALA A 6 18.82 -21.18 -17.52
C ALA A 6 18.98 -19.71 -17.10
N LEU A 7 20.15 -19.11 -17.34
CA LEU A 7 20.38 -17.68 -17.07
C LEU A 7 19.45 -16.77 -17.90
N LEU A 8 19.27 -17.08 -19.18
CA LEU A 8 18.42 -16.29 -20.07
C LEU A 8 16.93 -16.39 -19.66
N VAL A 9 16.47 -17.59 -19.29
CA VAL A 9 15.11 -17.78 -18.76
C VAL A 9 14.91 -17.03 -17.45
N SER A 10 15.85 -17.14 -16.51
CA SER A 10 15.78 -16.40 -15.24
C SER A 10 15.75 -14.89 -15.46
N ALA A 11 16.59 -14.37 -16.36
CA ALA A 11 16.59 -12.94 -16.71
C ALA A 11 15.25 -12.49 -17.29
N LEU A 12 14.64 -13.28 -18.19
CA LEU A 12 13.32 -13.00 -18.74
C LEU A 12 12.24 -12.96 -17.66
N ILE A 13 12.25 -13.90 -16.72
CA ILE A 13 11.29 -13.93 -15.61
C ILE A 13 11.44 -12.70 -14.71
N ILE A 14 12.67 -12.32 -14.37
CA ILE A 14 12.95 -11.13 -13.55
C ILE A 14 12.49 -9.87 -14.26
N CYS A 15 12.78 -9.72 -15.56
CA CYS A 15 12.31 -8.59 -16.35
C CYS A 15 10.78 -8.52 -16.43
N ALA A 16 10.11 -9.65 -16.68
CA ALA A 16 8.66 -9.71 -16.70
C ALA A 16 8.07 -9.32 -15.34
N PHE A 17 8.65 -9.82 -14.24
CA PHE A 17 8.24 -9.47 -12.89
C PHE A 17 8.42 -7.97 -12.59
N ALA A 18 9.56 -7.38 -12.98
CA ALA A 18 9.82 -5.97 -12.79
C ALA A 18 8.83 -5.08 -13.57
N VAL A 19 8.54 -5.44 -14.83
CA VAL A 19 7.55 -4.72 -15.66
C VAL A 19 6.15 -4.81 -15.05
N LEU A 20 5.72 -6.01 -14.63
CA LEU A 20 4.43 -6.19 -13.98
C LEU A 20 4.32 -5.42 -12.66
N SER A 21 5.38 -5.45 -11.86
CA SER A 21 5.47 -4.72 -10.59
C SER A 21 5.31 -3.22 -10.80
N PHE A 22 6.02 -2.66 -11.78
CA PHE A 22 5.93 -1.25 -12.11
C PHE A 22 4.56 -0.86 -12.66
N TYR A 23 4.01 -1.65 -13.60
CA TYR A 23 2.74 -1.35 -14.24
C TYR A 23 1.55 -1.42 -13.28
N LYS A 24 1.59 -2.33 -12.29
CA LYS A 24 0.51 -2.53 -11.33
C LYS A 24 0.72 -1.81 -10.00
N GLN A 25 1.82 -1.07 -9.84
CA GLN A 25 2.07 -0.32 -8.61
C GLN A 25 0.96 0.71 -8.36
N GLY A 26 0.40 0.70 -7.16
CA GLY A 26 -0.68 1.61 -6.74
C GLY A 26 -2.08 1.22 -7.20
N GLU A 27 -2.23 0.11 -7.95
CA GLU A 27 -3.52 -0.45 -8.33
C GLU A 27 -4.37 -0.70 -7.08
N VAL A 28 -5.59 -0.13 -7.04
CA VAL A 28 -6.55 -0.41 -5.96
C VAL A 28 -7.14 -1.80 -6.23
N VAL A 29 -6.84 -2.75 -5.36
CA VAL A 29 -7.30 -4.14 -5.47
C VAL A 29 -8.55 -4.39 -4.63
N ASP A 30 -8.77 -3.58 -3.59
CA ASP A 30 -9.94 -3.67 -2.72
C ASP A 30 -10.21 -2.35 -1.99
N ARG A 31 -11.40 -2.24 -1.38
CA ARG A 31 -11.82 -1.09 -0.57
C ARG A 31 -12.52 -1.55 0.70
N MET A 32 -12.21 -0.88 1.80
CA MET A 32 -12.86 -1.09 3.09
C MET A 32 -13.32 0.24 3.67
N VAL A 33 -14.20 0.17 4.67
CA VAL A 33 -14.67 1.34 5.42
C VAL A 33 -14.25 1.18 6.88
N GLY A 34 -14.05 2.31 7.56
CA GLY A 34 -13.73 2.34 8.97
C GLY A 34 -13.71 3.75 9.55
N SER A 35 -13.43 3.85 10.84
CA SER A 35 -13.34 5.10 11.60
C SER A 35 -11.91 5.39 12.02
N VAL A 36 -11.50 6.66 11.95
CA VAL A 36 -10.20 7.10 12.47
C VAL A 36 -10.22 7.08 14.00
N GLU A 37 -9.34 6.29 14.59
CA GLU A 37 -9.18 6.17 16.05
C GLU A 37 -8.12 7.14 16.58
N ARG A 38 -7.06 7.36 15.79
CA ARG A 38 -5.93 8.18 16.18
C ARG A 38 -5.24 8.79 14.97
N CYS A 39 -4.83 10.04 15.11
CA CYS A 39 -4.02 10.75 14.14
C CYS A 39 -2.60 10.93 14.67
N GLU A 40 -1.60 10.59 13.86
CA GLU A 40 -0.20 10.71 14.22
C GLU A 40 0.62 11.27 13.05
N ARG A 41 1.74 11.92 13.36
CA ARG A 41 2.77 12.23 12.37
C ARG A 41 3.85 11.17 12.47
N LEU A 42 3.97 10.34 11.44
CA LEU A 42 5.05 9.38 11.31
C LEU A 42 6.05 9.92 10.29
N GLY A 43 7.34 9.86 10.64
CA GLY A 43 8.40 10.41 9.82
C GLY A 43 9.66 10.79 10.62
N GLY A 44 10.74 11.06 9.89
CA GLY A 44 11.98 11.63 10.43
C GLY A 44 12.15 13.09 10.03
N ALA A 45 13.30 13.70 10.34
CA ALA A 45 13.59 15.11 10.05
C ALA A 45 13.42 15.53 8.57
N ALA A 46 13.46 14.58 7.64
CA ALA A 46 13.36 14.83 6.20
C ALA A 46 11.91 14.88 5.67
N GLU A 47 11.01 14.05 6.22
CA GLU A 47 9.60 14.03 5.81
C GLU A 47 8.72 13.60 7.00
N SER A 48 7.80 14.47 7.41
CA SER A 48 6.75 14.14 8.36
C SER A 48 5.41 14.06 7.62
N LEU A 49 4.75 12.90 7.66
CA LEU A 49 3.48 12.68 6.99
C LEU A 49 2.40 12.35 8.02
N PHE A 50 1.19 12.88 7.81
CA PHE A 50 0.03 12.53 8.61
C PHE A 50 -0.43 11.11 8.31
N HIS A 51 -0.57 10.32 9.36
CA HIS A 51 -1.08 8.96 9.34
C HIS A 51 -2.25 8.84 10.30
N ALA A 52 -3.19 7.98 9.94
CA ALA A 52 -4.33 7.61 10.75
C ALA A 52 -4.21 6.14 11.14
N THR A 53 -4.42 5.84 12.41
CA THR A 53 -4.82 4.51 12.85
C THR A 53 -6.34 4.42 12.69
N ILE A 54 -6.79 3.53 11.82
CA ILE A 54 -8.18 3.36 11.42
C ILE A 54 -8.65 2.00 11.89
N LYS A 55 -9.80 1.95 12.56
CA LYS A 55 -10.50 0.70 12.85
C LYS A 55 -11.45 0.41 11.71
N ALA A 56 -11.14 -0.61 10.92
CA ALA A 56 -12.04 -1.07 9.87
C ALA A 56 -13.29 -1.71 10.48
N ASP A 57 -14.40 -1.74 9.72
CA ASP A 57 -15.66 -2.34 10.15
C ASP A 57 -15.52 -3.85 10.44
N SER A 58 -14.54 -4.50 9.82
CA SER A 58 -14.13 -5.89 10.12
C SER A 58 -13.52 -6.07 11.51
N GLY A 59 -13.23 -5.00 12.24
CA GLY A 59 -12.54 -4.99 13.53
C GLY A 59 -11.01 -4.94 13.45
N SER A 60 -10.43 -5.01 12.25
CA SER A 60 -8.97 -4.87 12.06
C SER A 60 -8.50 -3.43 12.17
N TYR A 61 -7.30 -3.21 12.74
CA TYR A 61 -6.66 -1.90 12.79
C TYR A 61 -5.66 -1.73 11.65
N ILE A 62 -5.72 -0.59 10.97
CA ILE A 62 -4.89 -0.26 9.82
C ILE A 62 -4.24 1.09 10.04
N ILE A 63 -2.93 1.19 9.77
CA ILE A 63 -2.21 2.46 9.73
C ILE A 63 -2.10 2.88 8.27
N ALA A 64 -2.66 4.03 7.91
CA ALA A 64 -2.64 4.54 6.55
C ALA A 64 -2.32 6.03 6.53
N LYS A 65 -1.67 6.47 5.45
CA LYS A 65 -1.50 7.90 5.19
C LYS A 65 -2.87 8.54 4.97
N LEU A 66 -3.16 9.62 5.69
CA LEU A 66 -4.40 10.38 5.59
C LEU A 66 -4.11 11.89 5.78
N PRO A 67 -4.03 12.67 4.69
CA PRO A 67 -3.98 14.13 4.79
C PRO A 67 -5.25 14.67 5.45
N GLY A 68 -5.14 15.61 6.38
CA GLY A 68 -6.30 16.15 7.08
C GLY A 68 -6.96 15.15 8.03
N CYS A 69 -6.16 14.32 8.70
CA CYS A 69 -6.65 13.32 9.65
C CYS A 69 -7.46 13.97 10.79
N GLU A 70 -8.68 13.47 11.00
CA GLU A 70 -9.59 13.86 12.07
C GLU A 70 -10.10 12.62 12.79
N VAL A 71 -10.00 12.59 14.12
CA VAL A 71 -10.45 11.45 14.94
C VAL A 71 -11.98 11.35 14.91
N GLY A 72 -12.50 10.15 14.72
CA GLY A 72 -13.93 9.87 14.57
C GLY A 72 -14.45 10.00 13.13
N ALA A 73 -13.65 10.54 12.21
CA ALA A 73 -14.05 10.63 10.80
C ALA A 73 -14.19 9.24 10.17
N GLU A 74 -15.26 9.06 9.39
CA GLU A 74 -15.45 7.87 8.57
C GLU A 74 -14.62 8.00 7.29
N VAL A 75 -13.86 6.95 6.95
CA VAL A 75 -12.93 6.97 5.82
C VAL A 75 -13.06 5.70 4.98
N THR A 76 -12.76 5.84 3.69
CA THR A 76 -12.55 4.69 2.81
C THR A 76 -11.07 4.32 2.83
N ILE A 77 -10.77 3.10 3.27
CA ILE A 77 -9.44 2.49 3.20
C ILE A 77 -9.28 1.86 1.82
N LEU A 78 -8.26 2.27 1.10
CA LEU A 78 -7.87 1.73 -0.20
C LEU A 78 -6.77 0.69 0.01
N VAL A 79 -7.06 -0.55 -0.33
CA VAL A 79 -6.06 -1.63 -0.38
C VAL A 79 -5.39 -1.55 -1.74
N LYS A 80 -4.12 -1.18 -1.76
CA LYS A 80 -3.35 -0.98 -2.99
C LYS A 80 -2.26 -2.02 -3.13
N ARG A 81 -2.00 -2.42 -4.37
CA ARG A 81 -0.79 -3.16 -4.74
C ARG A 81 0.42 -2.25 -4.58
N GLY A 82 1.48 -2.73 -3.96
CA GLY A 82 2.71 -1.96 -3.82
C GLY A 82 3.75 -2.23 -4.92
N ALA A 83 4.95 -1.68 -4.71
CA ALA A 83 6.04 -1.70 -5.68
C ALA A 83 6.65 -3.10 -5.94
N LEU A 84 6.49 -4.03 -5.01
CA LEU A 84 6.89 -5.43 -5.14
C LEU A 84 5.66 -6.30 -5.30
N PHE A 85 4.83 -6.03 -6.33
CA PHE A 85 3.60 -6.70 -6.83
C PHE A 85 2.68 -7.47 -5.85
N PHE A 86 3.22 -8.31 -4.99
CA PHE A 86 2.55 -9.03 -3.92
C PHE A 86 2.46 -8.24 -2.61
N ASN A 87 3.23 -7.16 -2.44
CA ASN A 87 3.11 -6.36 -1.22
C ASN A 87 1.83 -5.51 -1.25
N THR A 88 1.22 -5.34 -0.08
CA THR A 88 0.02 -4.52 0.10
C THR A 88 0.39 -3.19 0.74
N VAL A 89 -0.23 -2.11 0.27
CA VAL A 89 -0.09 -0.76 0.80
C VAL A 89 -1.47 -0.23 1.12
N PHE A 90 -1.65 0.33 2.31
CA PHE A 90 -2.90 0.94 2.71
C PHE A 90 -2.82 2.46 2.55
N ALA A 91 -3.83 3.03 1.92
CA ALA A 91 -4.07 4.47 1.89
C ALA A 91 -5.49 4.75 2.38
N ALA A 92 -5.76 5.94 2.89
CA ALA A 92 -7.10 6.32 3.29
C ALA A 92 -7.51 7.64 2.64
N GLN A 93 -8.80 7.81 2.43
CA GLN A 93 -9.40 9.04 1.97
C GLN A 93 -10.71 9.29 2.73
N PRO A 94 -11.12 10.56 2.89
CA PRO A 94 -12.45 10.89 3.39
C PRO A 94 -13.52 10.17 2.56
N LYS A 95 -14.57 9.71 3.24
CA LYS A 95 -15.73 9.10 2.58
C LYS A 95 -16.51 10.13 1.75
#